data_AF-A0A1I4M335-F1
#
_entry.id   AF-A0A1I4M335-F1
#
_cell.length_a   1.000
_cell.length_b   1.000
_cell.length_c   1.000
_cell.angle_alpha   90.00
_cell.angle_beta   90.00
_cell.angle_gamma   90.00
#
_symmetry.space_group_name_H-M   'P 1'
#
loop_
_entity.id
_entity.type
_entity.pdbx_description
1 polymer ?
#
loop_
_entity_poly.entity_id
_entity_poly.type
_entity_poly.pdbx_seq_one_letter_code
_entity_poly.pdbx_strand_id
1 'polypeptide(L)'
;MSTSVLFCTLPLHTNYQMMDILSFHISDASASSDSLEANQLRKGIVWHSSTADLTPRFLLLFTEIVLSIGHTLASLAADESSTFVRMLGINQPIDIFEKSVGQHP
;
A
#
# COMPACT_ATOMS: atom_id res chain seq x y z
N MET A 1 21.00 6.05 -14.52
CA MET A 1 19.55 6.32 -14.43
C MET A 1 19.30 6.87 -13.05
N SER A 2 18.75 8.09 -12.94
CA SER A 2 18.54 8.72 -11.64
C SER A 2 17.19 8.30 -11.08
N THR A 3 17.17 7.76 -9.88
CA THR A 3 15.94 7.32 -9.20
C THR A 3 15.75 8.13 -7.93
N SER A 4 14.49 8.43 -7.62
CA SER A 4 14.10 8.99 -6.32
C SER A 4 13.43 7.91 -5.49
N VAL A 5 13.68 7.94 -4.18
CA VAL A 5 13.07 7.01 -3.24
C VAL A 5 12.34 7.81 -2.18
N LEU A 6 11.05 7.49 -2.01
CA LEU A 6 10.26 7.94 -0.86
C LEU A 6 10.15 6.79 0.14
N PHE A 7 10.31 7.12 1.42
CA PHE A 7 10.13 6.19 2.52
C PHE A 7 9.14 6.79 3.53
N CYS A 8 8.20 5.97 3.98
CA CYS A 8 7.25 6.34 5.02
C CYS A 8 6.92 5.12 5.90
N THR A 9 6.66 5.37 7.18
CA THR A 9 6.12 4.38 8.11
C THR A 9 4.73 4.85 8.55
N LEU A 10 3.72 4.01 8.33
CA LEU A 10 2.35 4.30 8.71
C LEU A 10 1.89 3.37 9.84
N PRO A 11 1.22 3.87 10.89
CA PRO A 11 0.64 3.01 11.90
C PRO A 11 -0.49 2.16 11.29
N LEU A 12 -0.60 0.91 11.71
CA LEU A 12 -1.71 0.03 11.38
C LEU A 12 -2.64 -0.10 12.57
N HIS A 13 -3.94 -0.16 12.30
CA HIS A 13 -4.91 -0.56 13.31
C HIS A 13 -4.71 -2.02 13.70
N THR A 14 -5.00 -2.37 14.96
CA THR A 14 -4.90 -3.74 15.47
C THR A 14 -5.79 -4.73 14.72
N ASN A 15 -6.87 -4.23 14.12
CA ASN A 15 -7.86 -5.03 13.38
C ASN A 15 -7.63 -4.97 11.86
N TYR A 16 -6.48 -4.45 11.41
CA TYR A 16 -6.15 -4.41 10.00
C TYR A 16 -5.93 -5.83 9.46
N GLN A 17 -6.79 -6.25 8.53
CA GLN A 17 -6.78 -7.61 7.98
C GLN A 17 -5.70 -7.74 6.89
N MET A 18 -4.44 -7.82 7.31
CA MET A 18 -3.28 -7.91 6.41
C MET A 18 -3.42 -9.07 5.41
N MET A 19 -3.87 -10.24 5.88
CA MET A 19 -4.01 -11.43 5.04
C MET A 19 -5.05 -11.23 3.93
N ASP A 20 -6.13 -10.51 4.20
CA ASP A 20 -7.17 -10.24 3.21
C ASP A 20 -6.66 -9.34 2.09
N ILE A 21 -5.88 -8.31 2.45
CA ILE A 21 -5.27 -7.41 1.48
C ILE A 21 -4.24 -8.15 0.64
N LEU A 22 -3.36 -8.93 1.26
CA LEU A 22 -2.39 -9.76 0.53
C LEU A 22 -3.10 -10.77 -0.40
N SER A 23 -4.14 -11.45 0.08
CA SER A 23 -4.91 -12.44 -0.69
C SER A 23 -5.67 -11.81 -1.86
N PHE A 24 -6.20 -10.60 -1.70
CA PHE A 24 -6.83 -9.84 -2.78
C PHE A 24 -5.85 -9.60 -3.94
N HIS A 25 -4.60 -9.26 -3.63
CA HIS A 25 -3.56 -9.04 -4.64
C HIS A 25 -3.01 -10.34 -5.28
N ILE A 26 -3.12 -11.48 -4.59
CA ILE A 26 -2.74 -12.81 -5.13
C ILE A 26 -3.83 -13.36 -6.06
N SER A 27 -5.10 -13.05 -5.80
CA SER A 27 -6.23 -13.61 -6.55
C SER A 27 -6.27 -13.15 -8.02
N ASP A 28 -5.48 -12.15 -8.39
CA ASP A 28 -5.34 -11.70 -9.78
C ASP A 28 -4.28 -12.55 -10.52
N ALA A 29 -4.68 -13.76 -10.91
CA ALA A 29 -3.83 -14.78 -11.55
C ALA A 29 -3.21 -14.36 -12.91
N SER A 30 -3.57 -13.18 -13.42
CA SER A 30 -3.04 -12.54 -14.64
C SER A 30 -1.76 -11.72 -14.39
N ALA A 31 -1.22 -11.76 -13.16
CA ALA A 31 -0.17 -10.91 -12.59
C ALA A 31 0.95 -10.54 -13.57
N SER A 32 0.91 -9.29 -14.06
CA SER A 32 2.00 -8.69 -14.84
C SER A 32 2.69 -7.52 -14.12
N SER A 33 2.18 -7.07 -12.97
CA SER A 33 2.75 -5.92 -12.24
C SER A 33 2.78 -6.04 -10.72
N ASP A 34 2.15 -7.07 -10.14
CA ASP A 34 2.11 -7.29 -8.70
C ASP A 34 2.90 -8.58 -8.37
N SER A 35 3.77 -8.53 -7.35
CA SER A 35 4.46 -9.72 -6.81
C SER A 35 4.39 -9.71 -5.29
N LEU A 36 4.25 -10.89 -4.69
CA LEU A 36 4.10 -11.03 -3.25
C LEU A 36 5.20 -11.92 -2.68
N GLU A 37 5.91 -11.41 -1.68
CA GLU A 37 6.92 -12.17 -0.93
C GLU A 37 6.63 -12.03 0.58
N ALA A 38 6.15 -13.10 1.20
CA ALA A 38 5.77 -13.14 2.62
C ALA A 38 4.78 -12.02 3.01
N ASN A 39 5.24 -11.01 3.76
CA ASN A 39 4.48 -9.86 4.22
C ASN A 39 4.73 -8.59 3.38
N GLN A 40 5.32 -8.75 2.21
CA GLN A 40 5.66 -7.66 1.30
C GLN A 40 4.86 -7.81 0.01
N LEU A 41 4.22 -6.72 -0.40
CA LEU A 41 3.63 -6.56 -1.72
C LEU A 41 4.54 -5.63 -2.52
N ARG A 42 4.83 -6.00 -3.76
CA ARG A 42 5.44 -5.12 -4.76
C ARG A 42 4.42 -4.89 -5.86
N LYS A 43 4.24 -3.62 -6.23
CA LYS A 43 3.25 -3.20 -7.22
C LYS A 43 3.81 -2.08 -8.10
N GLY A 44 3.78 -2.28 -9.41
CA GLY A 44 4.05 -1.22 -10.37
C GLY A 44 2.88 -0.21 -10.39
N ILE A 45 3.18 1.07 -10.24
CA ILE A 45 2.19 2.16 -10.31
C ILE A 45 2.65 3.31 -11.20
N VAL A 46 1.69 4.15 -11.60
CA VAL A 46 1.97 5.47 -12.16
C VAL A 46 1.89 6.50 -11.04
N TRP A 47 3.02 7.14 -10.73
CA TRP A 47 3.18 8.19 -9.73
C TRP A 47 3.56 9.50 -10.42
N HIS A 48 2.70 10.52 -10.35
CA HIS A 48 2.87 11.81 -11.05
C HIS A 48 3.39 11.66 -12.49
N SER A 49 2.68 10.87 -13.31
CA SER A 49 3.00 10.59 -14.71
C SER A 49 4.29 9.80 -14.96
N SER A 50 4.88 9.20 -13.93
CA SER A 50 6.07 8.36 -14.04
C SER A 50 5.83 6.96 -13.48
N THR A 51 6.52 5.97 -14.03
CA THR A 51 6.49 4.62 -13.47
C THR A 51 7.23 4.60 -12.13
N ALA A 52 6.65 3.91 -11.17
CA ALA A 52 7.23 3.73 -9.85
C ALA A 52 6.91 2.34 -9.31
N ASP A 53 7.85 1.80 -8.53
CA ASP A 53 7.68 0.54 -7.81
C ASP A 53 7.28 0.85 -6.37
N LEU A 54 6.04 0.54 -6.02
CA LEU A 54 5.52 0.64 -4.67
C LEU A 54 5.75 -0.70 -3.94
N THR A 55 6.38 -0.63 -2.77
CA THR A 55 6.73 -1.80 -1.97
C THR A 55 6.35 -1.64 -0.50
N PRO A 56 5.07 -1.84 -0.12
CA PRO A 56 4.66 -1.93 1.28
C PRO A 56 5.12 -3.25 1.91
N ARG A 57 5.65 -3.16 3.13
CA ARG A 57 5.94 -4.27 4.02
C ARG A 57 5.10 -4.13 5.27
N PHE A 58 4.22 -5.09 5.48
CA PHE A 58 3.28 -5.08 6.58
C PHE A 58 3.87 -5.74 7.82
N LEU A 59 3.91 -5.02 8.92
CA LEU A 59 4.35 -5.50 10.24
C LEU A 59 3.17 -5.47 11.20
N LEU A 60 3.36 -5.91 12.45
CA LEU A 60 2.23 -6.12 13.37
C LEU A 60 1.42 -4.84 13.66
N LEU A 61 2.11 -3.70 13.81
CA LEU A 61 1.49 -2.44 14.23
C LEU A 61 1.76 -1.27 13.26
N PHE A 62 2.46 -1.53 12.16
CA PHE A 62 2.82 -0.52 11.18
C PHE A 62 3.11 -1.15 9.82
N THR A 63 3.06 -0.31 8.79
CA THR A 63 3.50 -0.64 7.44
C THR A 63 4.67 0.25 7.07
N GLU A 64 5.75 -0.35 6.60
CA GLU A 64 6.86 0.36 5.97
C GLU A 64 6.57 0.46 4.48
N ILE A 65 6.73 1.64 3.91
CA ILE A 65 6.44 1.92 2.51
C ILE A 65 7.68 2.47 1.85
N VAL A 66 8.08 1.80 0.77
CA VAL A 66 9.10 2.29 -0.15
C VAL A 66 8.45 2.55 -1.49
N LEU A 67 8.64 3.74 -2.05
CA LEU A 67 8.26 4.07 -3.42
C LEU A 67 9.51 4.46 -4.20
N SER A 68 9.89 3.64 -5.17
CA SER A 68 11.03 3.90 -6.05
C SER A 68 10.55 4.45 -7.38
N ILE A 69 10.94 5.69 -7.70
CA ILE A 69 10.47 6.43 -8.87
C ILE A 69 11.59 6.45 -9.92
N GLY A 70 11.26 6.13 -11.18
CA GLY A 70 12.22 6.01 -12.28
C GLY A 70 12.91 7.31 -12.73
N HIS A 71 12.67 8.43 -12.06
CA HIS A 71 13.28 9.72 -12.33
C HIS A 71 13.57 10.48 -11.02
N THR A 72 14.37 11.54 -11.10
CA THR A 72 14.64 12.43 -9.96
C THR A 72 13.47 13.39 -9.73
N LEU A 73 12.87 13.34 -8.56
CA LEU A 73 11.92 14.36 -8.10
C LEU A 73 12.65 15.69 -7.90
N ALA A 74 12.11 16.76 -8.49
CA ALA A 74 12.64 18.13 -8.32
C ALA A 74 12.50 18.65 -6.88
N SER A 75 11.57 18.07 -6.10
CA SER A 75 11.39 18.34 -4.67
C SER A 75 10.74 17.13 -4.01
N LEU A 76 11.27 16.71 -2.86
CA LEU A 76 10.72 15.65 -2.00
C LEU A 76 9.75 16.22 -0.94
N ALA A 77 9.28 17.47 -1.10
CA ALA A 77 8.78 18.26 0.02
C ALA A 77 7.34 17.99 0.47
N ALA A 78 6.58 17.10 -0.17
CA ALA A 78 5.22 16.80 0.25
C ALA A 78 5.22 15.52 1.12
N ASP A 79 4.59 15.62 2.30
CA ASP A 79 4.23 14.43 3.08
C ASP A 79 3.13 13.67 2.36
N GLU A 80 3.52 12.60 1.65
CA GLU A 80 2.60 11.75 0.87
C GLU A 80 1.92 10.67 1.72
N SER A 81 2.10 10.71 3.05
CA SER A 81 1.52 9.74 3.98
C SER A 81 0.01 9.59 3.79
N SER A 82 -0.72 10.68 3.57
CA SER A 82 -2.17 10.62 3.33
C SER A 82 -2.54 9.85 2.06
N THR A 83 -1.73 9.96 1.01
CA THR A 83 -1.92 9.24 -0.25
C THR A 83 -1.75 7.74 -0.02
N PHE A 84 -0.69 7.37 0.69
CA PHE A 84 -0.43 5.96 1.04
C PHE A 84 -1.48 5.37 1.99
N VAL A 85 -1.92 6.13 3.00
CA VAL A 85 -3.02 5.72 3.90
C VAL A 85 -4.27 5.39 3.09
N ARG A 86 -4.66 6.27 2.15
CA ARG A 86 -5.84 6.08 1.32
C ARG A 86 -5.67 4.90 0.36
N MET A 87 -4.51 4.78 -0.28
CA MET A 87 -4.24 3.76 -1.29
C MET A 87 -4.21 2.35 -0.69
N LEU A 88 -3.66 2.20 0.52
CA LEU A 88 -3.59 0.92 1.22
C LEU A 88 -4.80 0.66 2.13
N GLY A 89 -5.75 1.58 2.21
CA GLY A 89 -6.93 1.43 3.06
C GLY A 89 -6.61 1.35 4.57
N ILE A 90 -5.48 1.92 5.01
CA ILE A 90 -4.97 1.75 6.39
C ILE A 90 -5.94 2.27 7.45
N ASN A 91 -6.67 3.35 7.14
CA ASN A 91 -7.62 3.99 8.07
C ASN A 91 -9.08 3.65 7.76
N GLN A 92 -9.34 2.56 7.02
CA GLN A 92 -10.71 2.13 6.76
C GLN A 92 -11.38 1.67 8.06
N PRO A 93 -12.59 2.16 8.40
CA PRO A 93 -13.28 1.80 9.62
C PRO A 93 -13.97 0.43 9.47
N ILE A 94 -13.18 -0.63 9.29
CA ILE A 94 -13.65 -2.00 9.03
C ILE A 94 -14.65 -2.44 10.09
N ASP A 95 -14.38 -2.18 11.38
CA ASP A 95 -15.30 -2.53 12.48
C ASP A 95 -16.69 -1.88 12.33
N ILE A 96 -16.75 -0.65 11.81
CA ILE A 96 -18.03 0.05 11.59
C ILE A 96 -18.74 -0.56 10.38
N PHE A 97 -17.99 -0.82 9.31
CA PHE A 97 -18.51 -1.47 8.12
C PHE A 97 -19.10 -2.85 8.45
N GLU A 98 -18.33 -3.72 9.11
CA GLU A 98 -18.75 -5.07 9.51
C GLU A 98 -20.00 -5.06 10.40
N LYS A 99 -20.08 -4.15 11.38
CA LYS A 99 -21.29 -3.99 12.20
C LYS A 99 -22.51 -3.58 11.36
N SER A 100 -22.31 -2.75 10.33
CA SER A 100 -23.40 -2.31 9.47
C SER A 100 -23.89 -3.40 8.51
N VAL A 101 -22.99 -4.28 8.04
CA VAL A 101 -23.33 -5.36 7.10
C VAL A 101 -23.59 -6.71 7.76
N GLY A 102 -23.18 -6.94 9.01
CA GLY A 102 -23.36 -8.21 9.72
C GLY A 102 -24.81 -8.60 10.03
N GLN A 103 -25.77 -7.69 9.77
CA GLN A 103 -27.21 -7.95 9.83
C GLN A 103 -27.83 -8.13 8.43
N HIS A 104 -27.03 -8.07 7.36
CA HIS A 104 -27.50 -8.37 6.01
C HIS A 104 -27.62 -9.90 5.81
N PRO A 105 -28.71 -10.38 5.21
CA PRO A 105 -28.97 -11.81 4.99
C PRO A 105 -28.01 -12.46 4.00
#